data_AF-A0ABC7ZRA9-F1
#
_entry.id   AF-A0ABC7ZRA9-F1
#
_cell.length_a   1.000
_cell.length_b   1.000
_cell.length_c   1.000
_cell.angle_alpha   90.00
_cell.angle_beta   90.00
_cell.angle_gamma   90.00
#
_symmetry.space_group_name_H-M   'P 1'
#
loop_
_entity.id
_entity.type
_entity.pdbx_description
1 polymer ?
#
loop_
_entity_poly.entity_id
_entity_poly.type
_entity_poly.pdbx_seq_one_letter_code
_entity_poly.pdbx_strand_id
1 'polypeptide(L)'
;MGLVWRRAAPTLRIRAPPKDKKMATIHNALDECSTEHPVFYEDEVFIHLNPKIGADWKLLGKQKRGVTPEQNEKYSLDVALHSGTG
;
A
#
# COMPACT_ATOMS: atom_id res chain seq x y z
N MET A 1 0.37 -26.14 -25.44
CA MET A 1 -0.58 -25.06 -25.08
C MET A 1 -0.28 -24.61 -23.66
N GLY A 2 -0.22 -23.29 -23.41
CA GLY A 2 0.20 -22.74 -22.11
C GLY A 2 -0.79 -21.72 -21.56
N LEU A 3 -1.94 -22.19 -21.06
CA LEU A 3 -2.93 -21.36 -20.36
C LEU A 3 -2.81 -21.57 -18.85
N VAL A 4 -2.99 -20.50 -18.08
CA VAL A 4 -2.92 -20.48 -16.61
C VAL A 4 -4.09 -19.68 -16.02
N TRP A 5 -4.62 -20.14 -14.91
CA TRP A 5 -5.67 -19.47 -14.14
C TRP A 5 -5.02 -18.53 -13.10
N ARG A 6 -5.14 -17.20 -13.29
CA ARG A 6 -4.50 -16.21 -12.40
C ARG A 6 -5.34 -14.94 -12.26
N ARG A 7 -5.34 -14.29 -11.09
CA ARG A 7 -5.99 -12.98 -10.85
C ARG A 7 -5.35 -11.88 -11.73
N ALA A 8 -6.14 -10.89 -12.16
CA ALA A 8 -5.61 -9.69 -12.79
C ALA A 8 -4.80 -8.84 -11.79
N ALA A 9 -3.80 -8.11 -12.26
CA ALA A 9 -3.06 -7.17 -11.42
C ALA A 9 -3.84 -5.84 -11.32
N PRO A 10 -4.23 -5.35 -10.12
CA PRO A 10 -4.59 -3.96 -9.96
C PRO A 10 -3.36 -3.08 -10.27
N THR A 11 -3.57 -1.84 -10.71
CA THR A 11 -2.45 -0.93 -11.02
C THR A 11 -2.80 0.50 -10.62
N LEU A 12 -2.18 0.99 -9.54
CA LEU A 12 -2.21 2.40 -9.15
C LEU A 12 -1.44 3.23 -10.20
N ARG A 13 -1.96 4.39 -10.58
CA ARG A 13 -1.35 5.31 -11.57
C ARG A 13 -0.93 6.65 -10.94
N ILE A 14 -0.39 6.58 -9.73
CA ILE A 14 0.06 7.74 -8.94
C ILE A 14 1.59 7.85 -9.07
N ARG A 15 2.13 9.07 -9.19
CA ARG A 15 3.58 9.32 -9.12
C ARG A 15 3.98 9.54 -7.66
N ALA A 16 5.04 8.89 -7.20
CA ALA A 16 5.59 9.17 -5.87
C ALA A 16 6.18 10.60 -5.84
N PRO A 17 5.96 11.37 -4.75
CA PRO A 17 6.66 12.65 -4.55
C PRO A 17 8.15 12.42 -4.23
N PRO A 18 9.01 13.45 -4.33
CA PRO A 18 10.43 13.34 -3.99
C PRO A 18 10.65 12.79 -2.57
N LYS A 19 11.48 11.76 -2.46
CA LYS A 19 11.69 11.01 -1.20
C LYS A 19 12.59 11.76 -0.23
N ASP A 20 13.68 12.35 -0.71
CA ASP A 20 14.85 12.63 0.14
C ASP A 20 14.58 13.74 1.16
N LYS A 21 13.86 14.79 0.76
CA LYS A 21 13.40 15.84 1.69
C LYS A 21 12.49 15.29 2.80
N LYS A 22 11.62 14.31 2.49
CA LYS A 22 10.76 13.67 3.49
C LYS A 22 11.60 12.84 4.47
N MET A 23 12.55 12.05 3.96
CA MET A 23 13.44 11.26 4.81
C MET A 23 14.23 12.14 5.77
N ALA A 24 14.79 13.27 5.31
CA ALA A 24 15.51 14.21 6.17
C ALA A 24 14.64 14.72 7.34
N THR A 25 13.39 15.12 7.06
CA THR A 25 12.46 15.56 8.12
C THR A 25 12.10 14.42 9.09
N ILE A 26 11.95 13.18 8.60
CA ILE A 26 11.67 12.00 9.44
C ILE A 26 12.88 11.68 10.34
N HIS A 27 14.11 11.75 9.82
CA HIS A 27 15.32 11.51 10.62
C HIS A 27 15.48 12.54 11.73
N ASN A 28 15.39 13.84 11.44
CA ASN A 28 15.44 14.89 12.46
C ASN A 28 14.42 14.67 13.58
N ALA A 29 13.17 14.32 13.23
CA ALA A 29 12.13 14.06 14.24
C ALA A 29 12.46 12.85 15.13
N LEU A 30 13.03 11.78 14.56
CA LEU A 30 13.46 10.60 15.32
C LEU A 30 14.67 10.91 16.23
N ASP A 31 15.59 11.78 15.79
CA ASP A 31 16.74 12.23 16.60
C ASP A 31 16.30 13.15 17.76
N GLU A 32 15.17 13.87 17.61
CA GLU A 32 14.54 14.71 18.65
C GLU A 32 13.54 13.95 19.56
N CYS A 33 13.32 12.66 19.30
CA CYS A 33 12.31 11.84 20.00
C CYS A 33 12.61 11.72 21.50
N SER A 34 11.63 12.07 22.34
CA SER A 34 11.76 12.13 23.81
C SER A 34 10.41 11.90 24.51
N THR A 35 10.39 11.76 25.84
CA THR A 35 9.13 11.60 26.60
C THR A 35 8.17 12.78 26.41
N GLU A 36 8.70 13.99 26.26
CA GLU A 36 7.92 15.22 26.01
C GLU A 36 7.56 15.39 24.53
N HIS A 37 8.33 14.78 23.61
CA HIS A 37 8.13 14.82 22.16
C HIS A 37 8.20 13.39 21.57
N PRO A 38 7.21 12.52 21.86
CA PRO A 38 7.23 11.12 21.42
C PRO A 38 6.90 11.01 19.94
N VAL A 39 7.65 10.18 19.21
CA VAL A 39 7.45 9.95 17.78
C VAL A 39 6.82 8.58 17.52
N PHE A 40 5.72 8.60 16.77
CA PHE A 40 4.99 7.41 16.34
C PHE A 40 5.13 7.21 14.83
N TYR A 41 5.16 5.94 14.41
CA TYR A 41 4.89 5.55 13.04
C TYR A 41 3.40 5.23 12.91
N GLU A 42 2.72 5.95 12.02
CA GLU A 42 1.31 5.75 11.71
C GLU A 42 1.15 5.31 10.25
N ASP A 43 0.26 4.34 9.98
CA ASP A 43 -0.12 3.92 8.62
C ASP A 43 -1.60 3.50 8.55
N GLU A 44 -2.24 3.72 7.39
CA GLU A 44 -3.63 3.37 7.11
C GLU A 44 -3.69 2.32 6.00
N VAL A 45 -3.97 1.07 6.38
CA VAL A 45 -4.02 -0.05 5.43
C VAL A 45 -5.40 -0.17 4.81
N PHE A 46 -5.57 0.41 3.62
CA PHE A 46 -6.80 0.29 2.84
C PHE A 46 -7.00 -1.10 2.23
N ILE A 47 -7.77 -1.95 2.90
CA ILE A 47 -8.16 -3.29 2.46
C ILE A 47 -9.26 -3.19 1.39
N HIS A 48 -8.88 -3.34 0.12
CA HIS A 48 -9.80 -3.31 -1.02
C HIS A 48 -10.23 -4.73 -1.43
N LEU A 49 -11.43 -5.18 -1.03
CA LEU A 49 -11.88 -6.57 -1.20
C LEU A 49 -12.21 -7.00 -2.66
N ASN A 50 -12.11 -6.10 -3.63
CA ASN A 50 -12.19 -6.28 -5.09
C ASN A 50 -12.92 -7.56 -5.59
N PRO A 51 -14.22 -7.75 -5.30
CA PRO A 51 -14.91 -9.01 -5.61
C PRO A 51 -15.03 -9.23 -7.12
N LYS A 52 -15.13 -8.13 -7.86
CA LYS A 52 -15.31 -8.06 -9.32
C LYS A 52 -14.00 -8.31 -10.09
N ILE A 53 -12.83 -8.33 -9.43
CA ILE A 53 -11.54 -8.66 -10.05
C ILE A 53 -11.21 -10.15 -9.80
N GLY A 54 -11.96 -11.00 -10.49
CA GLY A 54 -11.78 -12.45 -10.45
C GLY A 54 -10.44 -12.93 -11.03
N ALA A 55 -10.26 -14.25 -11.00
CA ALA A 55 -9.28 -14.92 -11.85
C ALA A 55 -9.88 -15.21 -13.23
N ASP A 56 -9.03 -15.22 -14.26
CA ASP A 56 -9.39 -15.52 -15.63
C ASP A 56 -8.23 -16.22 -16.35
N TRP A 57 -8.56 -17.06 -17.34
CA TRP A 57 -7.59 -17.84 -18.12
C TRP A 57 -6.70 -16.92 -18.97
N LYS A 58 -5.38 -17.08 -18.85
CA LYS A 58 -4.37 -16.25 -19.52
C LYS A 58 -3.27 -17.09 -20.14
N LEU A 59 -2.66 -16.58 -21.20
CA LEU A 59 -1.41 -17.16 -21.72
C LEU A 59 -0.30 -17.03 -20.67
N LEU A 60 0.49 -18.09 -20.49
CA LEU A 60 1.68 -18.09 -19.64
C LEU A 60 2.59 -16.91 -20.00
N GLY A 61 3.11 -16.21 -19.00
CA GLY A 61 3.91 -14.98 -19.16
C GLY A 61 3.09 -13.69 -19.39
N LYS A 62 1.76 -13.75 -19.57
CA LYS A 62 0.90 -12.55 -19.71
C LYS A 62 -0.05 -12.39 -18.53
N GLN A 63 0.02 -11.25 -17.84
CA GLN A 63 -0.95 -10.88 -16.81
C GLN A 63 -1.79 -9.67 -17.25
N LYS A 64 -3.10 -9.86 -17.37
CA LYS A 64 -4.10 -8.80 -17.56
C LYS A 64 -4.02 -7.81 -16.39
N ARG A 65 -3.96 -6.52 -16.69
CA ARG A 65 -4.09 -5.45 -15.70
C ARG A 65 -5.54 -4.98 -15.67
N GLY A 66 -6.09 -4.78 -14.48
CA GLY A 66 -7.43 -4.23 -14.28
C GLY A 66 -7.34 -2.84 -13.66
N VAL A 67 -8.19 -1.92 -14.11
CA VAL A 67 -8.49 -0.71 -13.33
C VAL A 67 -9.43 -1.13 -12.21
N THR A 68 -9.15 -0.68 -10.98
CA THR A 68 -9.98 -0.94 -9.80
C THR A 68 -11.36 -0.30 -9.98
N PRO A 69 -12.47 -1.02 -9.83
CA PRO A 69 -13.80 -0.42 -9.80
C PRO A 69 -13.91 0.57 -8.64
N GLU A 70 -14.46 1.75 -8.91
CA GLU A 70 -14.65 2.82 -7.92
C GLU A 70 -15.62 2.41 -6.79
N GLN A 71 -16.67 1.66 -7.15
CA GLN A 71 -17.58 1.00 -6.20
C GLN A 71 -17.01 -0.35 -5.74
N ASN A 72 -16.18 -0.29 -4.70
CA ASN A 72 -15.56 -1.44 -4.05
C ASN A 72 -15.75 -1.39 -2.52
N GLU A 73 -16.04 -2.55 -1.91
CA GLU A 73 -16.04 -2.71 -0.45
C GLU A 73 -14.61 -2.52 0.10
N LYS A 74 -14.46 -1.48 0.92
CA LYS A 74 -13.18 -0.97 1.40
C LYS A 74 -13.24 -0.86 2.92
N TYR A 75 -12.31 -1.51 3.59
CA TYR A 75 -12.08 -1.36 5.03
C TYR A 75 -10.76 -0.61 5.23
N SER A 76 -10.66 0.21 6.28
CA SER A 76 -9.38 0.70 6.80
C SER A 76 -8.96 -0.11 8.01
N LEU A 77 -7.65 -0.18 8.23
CA LEU A 77 -7.04 -0.54 9.49
C LEU A 77 -5.95 0.48 9.76
N ASP A 78 -6.17 1.29 10.79
CA ASP A 78 -5.24 2.34 11.22
C ASP A 78 -4.36 1.76 12.34
N VAL A 79 -3.05 1.97 12.25
CA VAL A 79 -2.08 1.49 13.26
C VAL A 79 -1.13 2.60 13.61
N ALA A 80 -0.93 2.81 14.92
CA ALA A 80 0.14 3.63 15.47
C ALA A 80 1.11 2.75 16.26
N LEU A 81 2.42 2.98 16.10
CA LEU A 81 3.51 2.24 16.75
C LEU A 81 4.54 3.24 17.28
N HIS A 82 4.98 3.12 18.54
CA HIS A 82 5.91 4.09 19.12
C HIS A 82 7.35 3.75 18.70
N SER A 83 8.02 4.71 18.05
CA SER A 83 9.29 4.46 17.35
C SER A 83 10.42 3.91 18.21
N GLY A 84 10.42 4.18 19.52
CA GLY A 84 11.42 3.70 20.47
C GLY A 84 11.08 2.38 21.21
N THR A 85 9.87 1.81 21.05
CA THR A 85 9.41 0.66 21.85
C THR A 85 8.59 -0.40 21.12
N GLY A 86 7.69 0.03 20.24
CA GLY A 86 6.44 -0.70 19.89
C GLY A 86 5.16 -0.24 20.71
#